data_AF-A0A7K3RMI9-F1
#
_entry.id   AF-A0A7K3RMI9-F1
#
_cell.length_a   1.000
_cell.length_b   1.000
_cell.length_c   1.000
_cell.angle_alpha   90.00
_cell.angle_beta   90.00
_cell.angle_gamma   90.00
#
_symmetry.space_group_name_H-M   'P 1'
#
loop_
_entity.id
_entity.type
_entity.pdbx_description
1 polymer ?
#
loop_
_entity_poly.entity_id
_entity_poly.type
_entity_poly.pdbx_seq_one_letter_code
_entity_poly.pdbx_strand_id
1 'polypeptide(L)'
;MRRERQPGNARANRVNMSFNDTELSVVSAAANRDGELALGAWAARQVIAVAQHTLIPVSADTGDVLRELIRSRTHLQETLTALRALTAPTVPFPVVPGTPADRPRAALPNATAPMLPDTVRAVVDEALEAVRRVDEATVQVMRERRPRS
;
A
#
# COMPACT_ATOMS: atom_id res chain seq x y z
N MET A 1 4.75 -24.52 -31.71
CA MET A 1 3.59 -23.81 -31.14
C MET A 1 3.38 -22.50 -31.89
N ARG A 2 2.25 -22.35 -32.59
CA ARG A 2 1.93 -21.21 -33.46
C ARG A 2 1.05 -20.26 -32.65
N ARG A 3 1.51 -19.04 -32.37
CA ARG A 3 0.70 -18.02 -31.68
C ARG A 3 -0.57 -17.76 -32.48
N GLU A 4 -1.72 -18.09 -31.87
CA GLU A 4 -3.05 -17.77 -32.38
C GLU A 4 -3.14 -16.25 -32.56
N ARG A 5 -3.44 -15.81 -33.79
CA ARG A 5 -3.64 -14.39 -34.06
C ARG A 5 -5.07 -14.05 -33.65
N GLN A 6 -5.22 -13.22 -32.62
CA GLN A 6 -6.50 -12.65 -32.22
C GLN A 6 -7.20 -12.05 -33.45
N PRO A 7 -8.43 -12.46 -33.80
CA PRO A 7 -9.18 -11.90 -34.92
C PRO A 7 -9.81 -10.57 -34.46
N GLY A 8 -8.98 -9.55 -34.31
CA GLY A 8 -9.41 -8.16 -34.22
C GLY A 8 -8.99 -7.44 -35.48
N ASN A 9 -9.84 -6.54 -35.99
CA ASN A 9 -9.47 -5.65 -37.11
C ASN A 9 -8.06 -5.09 -36.88
N ALA A 10 -7.21 -5.23 -37.90
CA ALA A 10 -5.84 -4.72 -37.82
C ALA A 10 -5.89 -3.24 -37.44
N ARG A 11 -5.09 -2.84 -36.46
CA ARG A 11 -5.00 -1.44 -36.01
C ARG A 11 -4.44 -0.61 -37.18
N ALA A 12 -5.30 0.15 -37.84
CA ALA A 12 -4.95 0.96 -39.01
C ALA A 12 -4.32 2.32 -38.63
N ASN A 13 -4.76 2.90 -37.51
CA ASN A 13 -4.31 4.21 -37.06
C ASN A 13 -2.98 4.11 -36.30
N ARG A 14 -2.02 4.97 -36.65
CA ARG A 14 -0.68 5.01 -36.05
C ARG A 14 -0.40 6.39 -35.46
N VAL A 15 0.25 6.40 -34.31
CA VAL A 15 0.77 7.60 -33.65
C VAL A 15 2.25 7.35 -33.40
N ASN A 16 3.10 8.25 -33.91
CA ASN A 16 4.55 8.18 -33.70
C ASN A 16 4.92 8.94 -32.44
N MET A 17 5.77 8.36 -31.60
CA MET A 17 6.32 8.99 -30.40
C MET A 17 7.83 9.10 -30.55
N SER A 18 8.39 10.27 -30.26
CA SER A 18 9.82 10.54 -30.26
C SER A 18 10.26 10.86 -28.83
N PHE A 19 11.38 10.27 -28.42
CA PHE A 19 11.96 10.45 -27.09
C PHE A 19 13.42 10.88 -27.24
N ASN A 20 13.90 11.73 -26.33
CA ASN A 20 15.33 11.88 -26.13
C ASN A 20 15.92 10.67 -25.38
N ASP A 21 17.24 10.58 -25.28
CA ASP A 21 17.91 9.41 -24.67
C ASP A 21 17.52 9.20 -23.19
N THR A 22 17.29 10.29 -22.45
CA THR A 22 16.90 10.23 -21.04
C THR A 22 15.47 9.71 -20.91
N GLU A 23 14.54 10.27 -21.69
CA GLU A 23 13.15 9.82 -21.76
C GLU A 23 13.06 8.35 -22.18
N LEU A 24 13.82 7.95 -23.19
CA LEU A 24 13.84 6.57 -23.68
C LEU A 24 14.34 5.60 -22.61
N SER A 25 15.38 5.97 -21.87
CA SER A 25 15.90 5.18 -20.75
C SER A 25 14.85 4.99 -19.65
N VAL A 26 14.15 6.06 -19.26
CA VAL A 26 13.09 6.01 -18.24
C VAL A 26 11.92 5.12 -18.68
N VAL A 27 11.42 5.30 -19.91
CA VAL A 27 10.29 4.52 -20.46
C VAL A 27 10.69 3.05 -20.62
N SER A 28 11.92 2.76 -21.03
CA SER A 28 12.43 1.39 -21.14
C SER A 28 12.56 0.71 -19.78
N ALA A 29 13.10 1.41 -18.78
CA ALA A 29 13.18 0.90 -17.41
C ALA A 29 11.80 0.68 -16.78
N ALA A 30 10.82 1.52 -17.11
CA ALA A 30 9.44 1.33 -16.68
C ALA A 30 8.79 0.12 -17.36
N ALA A 31 8.97 -0.03 -18.68
CA ALA A 31 8.46 -1.18 -19.43
C ALA A 31 9.02 -2.51 -18.91
N ASN A 32 10.32 -2.56 -18.59
CA ASN A 32 10.96 -3.77 -18.06
C ASN A 32 10.43 -4.18 -16.67
N ARG A 33 9.95 -3.23 -15.85
CA ARG A 33 9.39 -3.52 -14.52
C ARG A 33 7.99 -4.15 -14.59
N ASP A 34 7.19 -3.80 -15.59
CA ASP A 34 5.80 -4.25 -15.73
C ASP A 34 5.66 -5.62 -16.43
N GLY A 35 6.77 -6.32 -16.67
CA GLY A 35 6.85 -7.60 -17.40
C GLY A 35 7.16 -7.39 -18.88
N GLU A 36 7.76 -8.41 -19.51
CA GLU A 36 8.40 -8.44 -20.85
C GLU A 36 7.50 -8.04 -22.05
N LEU A 37 6.90 -6.85 -22.00
CA LEU A 37 6.18 -6.21 -23.08
C LEU A 37 7.18 -5.42 -23.93
N ALA A 38 7.03 -5.50 -25.25
CA ALA A 38 7.76 -4.61 -26.14
C ALA A 38 7.44 -3.14 -25.80
N LEU A 39 8.44 -2.26 -25.81
CA LEU A 39 8.32 -0.85 -25.40
C LEU A 39 7.10 -0.14 -26.00
N GLY A 40 6.88 -0.31 -27.31
CA GLY A 40 5.74 0.30 -28.00
C GLY A 40 4.37 -0.24 -27.56
N ALA A 41 4.30 -1.53 -27.21
CA ALA A 41 3.07 -2.12 -26.68
C ALA A 41 2.79 -1.65 -25.24
N TRP A 42 3.84 -1.53 -24.42
CA TRP A 42 3.75 -0.98 -23.08
C TRP A 42 3.32 0.50 -23.11
N ALA A 43 3.97 1.34 -23.91
CA ALA A 43 3.64 2.75 -24.04
C ALA A 43 2.19 2.97 -24.53
N ALA A 44 1.76 2.21 -25.54
CA ALA A 44 0.37 2.27 -26.03
C ALA A 44 -0.64 1.89 -24.93
N ARG A 45 -0.33 0.91 -24.08
CA ARG A 45 -1.17 0.53 -22.94
C ARG A 45 -1.28 1.66 -21.93
N GLN A 46 -0.17 2.32 -21.58
CA GLN A 46 -0.20 3.45 -20.64
C GLN A 46 -1.02 4.63 -21.17
N VAL A 47 -0.87 4.97 -22.45
CA VAL A 47 -1.67 6.04 -23.10
C VAL A 47 -3.17 5.71 -23.07
N ILE A 48 -3.54 4.46 -23.39
CA ILE A 48 -4.94 4.03 -23.30
C ILE A 48 -5.43 4.08 -21.85
N ALA A 49 -4.62 3.66 -20.87
CA ALA A 49 -4.99 3.69 -19.46
C ALA A 49 -5.25 5.12 -18.96
N VAL A 50 -4.43 6.09 -19.40
CA VAL A 50 -4.67 7.52 -19.13
C VAL A 50 -5.94 8.01 -19.79
N ALA A 51 -6.14 7.69 -21.07
CA ALA A 51 -7.33 8.10 -21.82
C ALA A 51 -8.63 7.48 -21.26
N GLN A 52 -8.55 6.29 -20.68
CA GLN A 52 -9.66 5.61 -19.99
C GLN A 52 -9.84 6.07 -18.54
N HIS A 53 -9.03 7.01 -18.06
CA HIS A 53 -9.00 7.47 -16.67
C HIS A 53 -8.70 6.36 -15.64
N THR A 54 -8.18 5.21 -16.08
CA THR A 54 -7.67 4.14 -15.23
C THR A 54 -6.34 4.56 -14.58
N LEU A 55 -5.54 5.35 -15.30
CA LEU A 55 -4.32 5.97 -14.80
C LEU A 55 -4.50 7.48 -14.75
N ILE A 56 -4.29 8.09 -13.59
CA ILE A 56 -4.36 9.54 -13.41
C ILE A 56 -2.92 10.07 -13.35
N PRO A 57 -2.45 10.81 -14.37
CA PRO A 57 -1.12 11.41 -14.31
C PRO A 57 -1.09 12.50 -13.24
N VAL A 58 -0.06 12.46 -12.41
CA VAL A 58 0.23 13.48 -11.39
C VAL A 58 1.51 14.22 -11.78
N SER A 59 1.65 15.47 -11.33
CA SER A 59 2.93 16.18 -11.49
C SER A 59 4.04 15.46 -10.73
N ALA A 60 5.29 15.66 -11.15
CA ALA A 60 6.46 15.07 -10.50
C ALA A 60 6.49 15.41 -8.99
N ASP A 61 6.30 16.70 -8.66
CA ASP A 61 6.28 17.19 -7.28
C ASP A 61 5.18 16.52 -6.45
N THR A 62 3.96 16.40 -7.01
CA THR A 62 2.86 15.71 -6.33
C THR A 62 3.16 14.22 -6.16
N GLY A 63 3.77 13.58 -7.15
CA GLY A 63 4.20 12.18 -7.06
C GLY A 63 5.23 11.96 -5.94
N ASP A 64 6.16 12.89 -5.74
CA ASP A 64 7.16 12.82 -4.68
C ASP A 64 6.55 13.02 -3.30
N VAL A 65 5.65 14.00 -3.16
CA VAL A 65 4.87 14.19 -1.92
C VAL A 65 4.06 12.93 -1.59
N LEU A 66 3.38 12.34 -2.57
CA LEU A 66 2.63 11.10 -2.36
C LEU A 66 3.53 9.95 -1.91
N ARG A 67 4.72 9.81 -2.52
CA ARG A 67 5.68 8.78 -2.14
C ARG A 67 6.17 8.97 -0.70
N GLU A 68 6.45 10.20 -0.31
CA GLU A 68 6.90 10.52 1.04
C GLU A 68 5.77 10.31 2.07
N LEU A 69 4.53 10.64 1.72
CA LEU A 69 3.37 10.36 2.56
C LEU A 69 3.15 8.86 2.75
N ILE A 70 3.28 8.07 1.68
CA ILE A 70 3.18 6.60 1.77
C ILE A 70 4.27 6.05 2.68
N ARG A 71 5.53 6.48 2.50
CA ARG A 71 6.65 6.07 3.35
C ARG A 71 6.41 6.43 4.82
N SER A 72 6.03 7.68 5.07
CA SER A 72 5.71 8.20 6.39
C SER A 72 4.58 7.38 7.05
N ARG A 73 3.55 7.01 6.30
CA ARG A 73 2.44 6.19 6.80
C ARG A 73 2.89 4.78 7.16
N THR A 74 3.71 4.13 6.33
CA THR A 74 4.27 2.81 6.67
C THR A 74 5.08 2.88 7.96
N HIS A 75 5.94 3.90 8.10
CA HIS A 75 6.74 4.07 9.31
C HIS A 75 5.89 4.33 10.56
N LEU A 76 4.82 5.12 10.43
CA LEU A 76 3.83 5.33 11.49
C LEU A 76 3.16 4.00 11.90
N GLN A 77 2.77 3.16 10.94
CA GLN A 77 2.16 1.86 11.21
C GLN A 77 3.11 0.89 11.93
N GLU A 78 4.39 0.89 11.54
CA GLU A 78 5.44 0.13 12.22
C GLU A 78 5.62 0.61 13.66
N THR A 79 5.72 1.92 13.87
CA THR A 79 5.85 2.55 15.20
C THR A 79 4.64 2.22 16.07
N LEU A 80 3.43 2.32 15.51
CA LEU A 80 2.20 1.99 16.19
C LEU A 80 2.17 0.52 16.60
N THR A 81 2.59 -0.38 15.71
CA THR A 81 2.68 -1.81 16.00
C THR A 81 3.65 -2.08 17.16
N ALA A 82 4.80 -1.40 17.17
CA ALA A 82 5.76 -1.48 18.28
C ALA A 82 5.17 -0.96 19.60
N LEU A 83 4.47 0.19 19.57
CA LEU A 83 3.80 0.75 20.75
C LEU A 83 2.71 -0.20 21.30
N ARG A 84 1.91 -0.82 20.42
CA ARG A 84 0.93 -1.83 20.83
C ARG A 84 1.59 -3.06 21.45
N ALA A 85 2.76 -3.49 20.96
CA ALA A 85 3.49 -4.59 21.56
C ALA A 85 3.99 -4.26 22.97
N LEU A 86 4.32 -3.00 23.24
CA LEU A 86 4.69 -2.54 24.59
C LEU A 86 3.49 -2.51 25.54
N THR A 87 2.28 -2.28 25.06
CA THR A 87 1.07 -2.27 25.91
C THR A 87 0.34 -3.61 25.97
N ALA A 88 0.70 -4.56 25.11
CA ALA A 88 0.13 -5.89 25.10
C ALA A 88 0.56 -6.70 26.33
N PRO A 89 -0.37 -7.35 27.05
CA PRO A 89 -0.02 -8.19 28.19
C PRO A 89 0.84 -9.37 27.74
N THR A 90 2.06 -9.46 28.28
CA THR A 90 2.93 -10.62 28.05
C THR A 90 2.32 -11.84 28.72
N VAL A 91 1.82 -12.80 27.94
CA VAL A 91 1.35 -14.08 28.47
C VAL A 91 2.57 -14.92 28.88
N PRO A 92 2.76 -15.26 30.16
CA PRO A 92 3.99 -15.88 30.61
C PRO A 92 3.84 -17.40 30.69
N PHE A 93 3.79 -18.13 29.56
CA PHE A 93 3.95 -19.60 29.63
C PHE A 93 4.65 -20.16 28.38
N PRO A 94 5.55 -21.15 28.54
CA PRO A 94 6.18 -21.83 27.41
C PRO A 94 5.14 -22.73 26.72
N VAL A 95 5.02 -22.58 25.41
CA VAL A 95 4.22 -23.49 24.58
C VAL A 95 4.92 -24.85 24.56
N VAL A 96 4.39 -25.83 25.29
CA VAL A 96 4.75 -27.23 25.08
C VAL A 96 4.13 -27.66 23.75
N PRO A 97 4.92 -28.13 22.76
CA PRO A 97 4.38 -28.60 21.49
C PRO A 97 3.56 -29.88 21.73
N GLY A 98 2.24 -29.85 21.46
CA GLY A 98 1.42 -31.06 21.46
C GLY A 98 -0.06 -30.95 21.88
N THR A 99 -0.56 -29.78 22.31
CA THR A 99 -1.97 -29.68 22.75
C THR A 99 -2.89 -29.14 21.64
N PRO A 100 -4.04 -29.79 21.32
CA PRO A 100 -4.92 -29.37 20.24
C PRO A 100 -5.55 -28.00 20.50
N ALA A 101 -5.54 -27.14 19.48
CA ALA A 101 -5.93 -25.74 19.54
C ALA A 101 -7.44 -25.50 19.33
N ASP A 102 -8.30 -26.14 20.12
CA ASP A 102 -9.76 -26.10 19.87
C ASP A 102 -10.57 -25.34 20.93
N ARG A 103 -9.99 -24.30 21.53
CA ARG A 103 -10.75 -23.39 22.40
C ARG A 103 -10.25 -21.95 22.28
N PRO A 104 -11.13 -20.94 22.10
CA PRO A 104 -10.72 -19.55 22.23
C PRO A 104 -10.18 -19.34 23.65
N ARG A 105 -8.86 -19.13 23.76
CA ARG A 105 -8.19 -18.91 25.04
C ARG A 105 -8.65 -17.56 25.60
N ALA A 106 -9.52 -17.61 26.60
CA ALA A 106 -9.76 -16.45 27.46
C ALA A 106 -8.43 -16.05 28.14
N ALA A 107 -8.14 -14.75 28.17
CA ALA A 107 -6.96 -14.23 28.85
C ALA A 107 -6.99 -14.64 30.34
N LEU A 108 -5.89 -15.20 30.84
CA LEU A 108 -5.73 -15.50 32.26
C LEU A 108 -5.77 -14.18 33.06
N PRO A 109 -6.47 -14.15 34.22
CA PRO A 109 -6.65 -12.92 35.01
C PRO A 109 -5.36 -12.32 35.61
N ASN A 110 -4.20 -12.97 35.42
CA ASN A 110 -2.90 -12.60 36.02
C ASN A 110 -1.75 -12.36 35.01
N ALA A 111 -2.05 -12.11 33.73
CA ALA A 111 -1.00 -11.66 32.81
C ALA A 111 -0.54 -10.25 33.21
N THR A 112 0.63 -10.15 33.86
CA THR A 112 1.20 -8.87 34.27
C THR A 112 1.69 -8.16 33.01
N ALA A 113 0.97 -7.10 32.60
CA ALA A 113 1.41 -6.27 31.49
C ALA A 113 2.77 -5.63 31.84
N PRO A 114 3.70 -5.52 30.87
CA PRO A 114 4.93 -4.75 31.07
C PRO A 114 4.58 -3.37 31.64
N MET A 115 5.08 -3.07 32.84
CA MET A 115 4.75 -1.82 33.53
C MET A 115 5.56 -0.67 32.93
N LEU A 116 5.00 -0.04 31.90
CA LEU A 116 5.47 1.28 31.48
C LEU A 116 5.26 2.32 32.60
N PRO A 117 6.16 3.30 32.76
CA PRO A 117 5.91 4.46 33.62
C PRO A 117 4.60 5.14 33.21
N ASP A 118 3.81 5.64 34.16
CA ASP A 118 2.46 6.17 33.89
C ASP A 118 2.47 7.31 32.87
N THR A 119 3.49 8.16 32.89
CA THR A 119 3.70 9.21 31.88
C THR A 119 3.88 8.64 30.47
N VAL A 120 4.64 7.55 30.33
CA VAL A 120 4.86 6.91 29.02
C VAL A 120 3.59 6.24 28.54
N ARG A 121 2.84 5.60 29.45
CA ARG A 121 1.53 5.01 29.12
C ARG A 121 0.55 6.07 28.61
N ALA A 122 0.43 7.20 29.30
CA ALA A 122 -0.44 8.30 28.89
C ALA A 122 -0.07 8.85 27.50
N VAL A 123 1.22 9.05 27.23
CA VAL A 123 1.70 9.53 25.92
C VAL A 123 1.43 8.51 24.82
N VAL A 124 1.61 7.21 25.08
CA VAL A 124 1.30 6.15 24.12
C VAL A 124 -0.20 6.09 23.82
N ASP A 125 -1.04 6.17 24.84
CA ASP A 125 -2.50 6.17 24.68
C ASP A 125 -2.96 7.41 23.88
N GLU A 126 -2.42 8.59 24.18
CA GLU A 126 -2.70 9.82 23.43
C GLU A 126 -2.26 9.71 21.97
N ALA A 127 -1.07 9.14 21.71
CA ALA A 127 -0.57 8.92 20.35
C ALA A 127 -1.48 7.94 19.58
N LEU A 128 -1.95 6.86 20.21
CA LEU A 128 -2.85 5.90 19.60
C LEU A 128 -4.21 6.53 19.25
N GLU A 129 -4.76 7.37 20.12
CA GLU A 129 -6.00 8.11 19.86
C GLU A 129 -5.84 9.15 18.75
N ALA A 130 -4.69 9.82 18.68
CA ALA A 130 -4.39 10.73 17.57
C ALA A 130 -4.36 9.99 16.23
N VAL A 131 -3.71 8.83 16.15
CA VAL A 131 -3.69 8.02 14.92
C VAL A 131 -5.07 7.51 14.56
N ARG A 132 -5.88 7.06 15.53
CA ARG A 132 -7.27 6.64 15.30
C ARG A 132 -8.09 7.74 14.63
N ARG A 133 -7.99 8.98 15.12
CA ARG A 133 -8.69 10.14 14.52
C ARG A 133 -8.25 10.41 13.08
N VAL A 134 -6.95 10.27 12.78
CA VAL A 134 -6.43 10.43 11.41
C VAL A 134 -6.95 9.34 10.48
N ASP A 135 -6.99 8.09 10.93
CA ASP A 135 -7.54 6.99 10.14
C ASP A 135 -9.05 7.17 9.90
N GLU A 136 -9.82 7.61 10.89
CA GLU A 136 -11.25 7.94 10.74
C GLU A 136 -11.48 9.06 9.73
N ALA A 137 -10.70 10.14 9.80
CA ALA A 137 -10.76 11.23 8.83
C ALA A 137 -10.43 10.74 7.41
N THR A 138 -9.42 9.87 7.28
CA THR A 138 -9.03 9.29 5.99
C THR A 138 -10.17 8.44 5.40
N VAL A 139 -10.79 7.58 6.21
CA VAL A 139 -11.95 6.78 5.79
C VAL A 139 -13.14 7.64 5.39
N GLN A 140 -13.38 8.73 6.13
CA GLN A 140 -14.45 9.67 5.80
C GLN A 140 -14.24 10.32 4.43
N VAL A 141 -13.01 10.78 4.14
CA VAL A 141 -12.66 11.31 2.81
C VAL A 141 -12.85 10.26 1.71
N MET A 142 -12.48 9.00 1.96
CA MET A 142 -12.70 7.91 1.01
C MET A 142 -14.19 7.65 0.75
N ARG A 143 -15.04 7.76 1.78
CA ARG A 143 -16.50 7.62 1.64
C ARG A 143 -17.10 8.76 0.81
N GLU A 144 -16.68 9.98 1.04
CA GLU A 144 -17.16 11.17 0.32
C GLU A 144 -16.77 11.17 -1.16
N ARG A 145 -15.58 10.63 -1.48
CA ARG A 145 -15.09 10.49 -2.86
C ARG A 145 -15.67 9.29 -3.61
N ARG A 146 -16.42 8.41 -2.94
CA ARG A 146 -17.10 7.32 -3.62
C ARG A 146 -18.20 7.92 -4.51
N PRO A 147 -18.20 7.66 -5.83
CA PRO A 147 -19.26 8.17 -6.69
C PRO A 147 -20.61 7.68 -6.17
N ARG A 148 -21.53 8.61 -5.93
CA ARG A 148 -22.94 8.29 -5.70
C ARG A 148 -23.47 7.79 -7.04
N SER A 149 -23.73 6.49 -7.11
CA SER A 149 -24.47 5.88 -8.23
C SER A 149 -25.91 6.38 -8.24
#